data_AF-A0A525CDI6-F1
#
_entry.id   AF-A0A525CDI6-F1
#
_cell.length_a   1.000
_cell.length_b   1.000
_cell.length_c   1.000
_cell.angle_alpha   90.00
_cell.angle_beta   90.00
_cell.angle_gamma   90.00
#
_symmetry.space_group_name_H-M   'P 1'
#
loop_
_entity.id
_entity.type
_entity.pdbx_description
1 polymer ?
#
loop_
_entity_poly.entity_id
_entity_poly.type
_entity_poly.pdbx_seq_one_letter_code
_entity_poly.pdbx_strand_id
1 'polypeptide(L)'
;MRSIITIILFVLMLVLGTSFTMLNNNPVTVEYYFGKIENVSLPLVLFIVLLIGVFLGIIGSLGLLYSMKKKNIRLVRDKKRAEEELKNLRTMPYRDE
;
A
#
# COMPACT_ATOMS: atom_id res chain seq x y z
N MET A 1 24.67 -0.79 -2.37
CA MET A 1 24.12 -1.60 -1.26
C MET A 1 22.63 -1.93 -1.42
N ARG A 2 21.74 -0.93 -1.60
CA ARG A 2 20.29 -1.19 -1.81
C ARG A 2 20.01 -2.18 -2.96
N SER A 3 20.63 -2.01 -4.12
CA SER A 3 20.42 -2.90 -5.28
C SER A 3 20.91 -4.33 -5.04
N ILE A 4 22.00 -4.54 -4.29
CA ILE A 4 22.53 -5.87 -3.96
C ILE A 4 21.57 -6.59 -3.01
N ILE A 5 21.05 -5.88 -2.00
CA ILE A 5 20.04 -6.43 -1.08
C ILE A 5 18.76 -6.81 -1.85
N THR A 6 18.31 -5.97 -2.79
CA THR A 6 17.15 -6.28 -3.63
C THR A 6 17.39 -7.53 -4.48
N ILE A 7 18.57 -7.69 -5.08
CA ILE A 7 18.92 -8.88 -5.86
C ILE A 7 18.95 -10.12 -4.96
N ILE A 8 19.57 -10.05 -3.78
CA ILE A 8 19.61 -11.17 -2.82
C ILE A 8 18.19 -11.57 -2.40
N LEU A 9 17.35 -10.60 -2.05
CA LEU A 9 15.96 -10.85 -1.67
C LEU A 9 15.17 -11.45 -2.84
N PHE A 10 15.40 -10.99 -4.06
CA PHE A 10 14.74 -11.53 -5.25
C PHE A 10 15.14 -12.99 -5.50
N VAL A 11 16.44 -13.30 -5.46
CA VAL A 11 16.94 -14.67 -5.60
C VAL A 11 16.40 -15.56 -4.48
N LEU A 12 16.39 -15.09 -3.24
CA LEU A 12 15.81 -15.81 -2.11
C LEU A 12 14.31 -16.08 -2.35
N MET A 13 13.56 -15.09 -2.84
CA MET A 13 12.14 -15.27 -3.15
C MET A 13 11.93 -16.32 -4.25
N LEU A 14 12.76 -16.33 -5.29
CA LEU A 14 12.69 -17.33 -6.35
C LEU A 14 12.98 -18.74 -5.81
N VAL A 15 14.03 -18.90 -5.01
CA VAL A 15 14.37 -20.21 -4.41
C VAL A 15 13.27 -20.69 -3.49
N LEU A 16 12.70 -19.83 -2.65
CA LEU A 16 11.60 -20.17 -1.77
C LEU A 16 10.33 -20.53 -2.55
N GLY A 17 9.95 -19.73 -3.55
CA GLY A 17 8.76 -19.96 -4.36
C GLY A 17 8.83 -21.25 -5.18
N THR A 18 9.99 -21.52 -5.77
CA THR A 18 10.22 -22.77 -6.52
C THR A 18 10.24 -23.99 -5.60
N SER A 19 10.97 -23.92 -4.48
CA SER A 19 11.00 -25.00 -3.49
C SER A 19 9.62 -25.29 -2.91
N PHE A 20 8.87 -24.24 -2.57
CA PHE A 20 7.50 -24.37 -2.09
C PHE A 20 6.59 -25.04 -3.12
N THR A 21 6.71 -24.66 -4.39
CA THR A 21 5.95 -25.26 -5.49
C THR A 21 6.27 -26.73 -5.66
N MET A 22 7.55 -27.11 -5.64
CA MET A 22 7.97 -28.51 -5.79
C MET A 22 7.53 -29.38 -4.61
N LEU A 23 7.68 -28.88 -3.38
CA LEU A 23 7.31 -29.60 -2.16
C LEU A 23 5.79 -29.74 -1.99
N ASN A 24 5.01 -28.83 -2.58
CA ASN A 24 3.55 -28.79 -2.46
C ASN A 24 2.86 -28.93 -3.82
N ASN A 25 3.41 -29.72 -4.73
CA ASN A 25 2.84 -29.92 -6.07
C ASN A 25 1.61 -30.87 -6.08
N ASN A 26 1.05 -31.18 -4.91
CA ASN A 26 -0.13 -32.02 -4.83
C ASN A 26 -1.34 -31.25 -5.37
N PRO A 27 -2.12 -31.84 -6.30
CA PRO A 27 -3.35 -31.24 -6.78
C PRO A 27 -4.38 -31.14 -5.65
N VAL A 28 -5.06 -30.01 -5.56
CA VAL A 28 -6.15 -29.77 -4.63
C VAL A 28 -7.43 -29.42 -5.38
N THR A 29 -8.56 -29.79 -4.79
CA THR A 29 -9.88 -29.35 -5.23
C THR A 29 -10.30 -28.19 -4.34
N VAL A 30 -10.71 -27.08 -4.95
CA VAL A 30 -11.25 -25.94 -4.23
C VAL A 30 -12.75 -25.86 -4.50
N GLU A 31 -13.53 -26.05 -3.44
CA GLU A 31 -14.99 -25.92 -3.48
C GLU A 31 -15.40 -24.51 -3.05
N TYR A 32 -16.23 -23.87 -3.87
CA TYR A 32 -16.80 -22.55 -3.67
C TYR A 32 -18.33 -22.65 -3.58
N TYR A 33 -18.96 -21.58 -3.13
CA TYR A 33 -20.43 -21.50 -3.00
C TYR A 33 -21.20 -21.88 -4.27
N PHE A 34 -20.64 -21.68 -5.47
CA PHE A 34 -21.32 -21.90 -6.75
C PHE A 34 -20.58 -22.83 -7.70
N GLY A 35 -19.59 -23.59 -7.22
CA GLY A 35 -18.84 -24.52 -8.07
C GLY A 35 -17.58 -25.05 -7.42
N LYS A 36 -16.85 -25.89 -8.15
CA LYS A 36 -15.57 -26.44 -7.71
C LYS A 36 -14.54 -26.35 -8.84
N ILE A 37 -13.28 -26.14 -8.47
CA ILE A 37 -12.16 -26.22 -9.40
C ILE A 37 -11.28 -27.37 -8.94
N GLU A 38 -11.15 -28.37 -9.80
CA GLU A 38 -10.40 -29.59 -9.51
C GLU A 38 -8.97 -29.51 -10.08
N ASN A 39 -8.08 -30.32 -9.52
CA ASN A 39 -6.71 -30.50 -10.01
C ASN A 39 -5.88 -29.20 -10.10
N VAL A 40 -6.12 -28.25 -9.20
CA VAL A 40 -5.34 -27.01 -9.13
C VAL A 40 -4.13 -27.22 -8.23
N SER A 41 -2.99 -26.66 -8.61
CA SER A 41 -1.80 -26.65 -7.74
C SER A 41 -2.03 -25.76 -6.52
N LEU A 42 -1.82 -26.29 -5.31
CA LEU A 42 -1.97 -25.54 -4.05
C LEU A 42 -1.17 -24.21 -4.02
N PRO A 43 0.10 -24.17 -4.44
CA PRO A 43 0.87 -22.93 -4.60
C PRO A 43 0.18 -21.86 -5.44
N LEU A 44 -0.49 -22.25 -6.53
CA LEU A 44 -1.21 -21.33 -7.40
C LEU A 44 -2.42 -20.73 -6.68
N VAL A 45 -3.19 -21.56 -5.95
CA VAL A 45 -4.33 -21.10 -5.16
C VAL A 45 -3.88 -20.06 -4.12
N LEU A 46 -2.84 -20.37 -3.36
CA LEU A 46 -2.31 -19.46 -2.35
C LEU A 46 -1.79 -18.15 -2.94
N PHE A 47 -1.11 -18.21 -4.08
CA PHE A 47 -0.65 -17.02 -4.80
C PHE A 47 -1.82 -16.11 -5.19
N ILE A 48 -2.89 -16.68 -5.77
CA ILE A 48 -4.08 -15.92 -6.17
C ILE A 48 -4.77 -15.31 -4.95
N VAL A 49 -4.94 -16.07 -3.86
CA VAL A 49 -5.57 -15.57 -2.62
C VAL A 49 -4.75 -14.43 -2.02
N LEU A 50 -3.43 -14.56 -1.96
CA LEU A 50 -2.53 -13.51 -1.47
C LEU A 50 -2.63 -12.26 -2.34
N LEU A 51 -2.62 -12.42 -3.67
CA LEU A 51 -2.74 -11.34 -4.63
C LEU A 51 -4.07 -10.59 -4.45
N ILE A 52 -5.19 -11.31 -4.34
CA ILE A 52 -6.50 -10.71 -4.01
C ILE A 52 -6.42 -9.96 -2.67
N GLY A 53 -5.81 -10.55 -1.64
CA GLY A 53 -5.61 -9.90 -0.34
C GLY A 53 -4.83 -8.59 -0.43
N VAL A 54 -3.77 -8.53 -1.25
CA VAL A 54 -3.02 -7.30 -1.52
C VAL A 54 -3.92 -6.25 -2.20
N PHE A 55 -4.68 -6.64 -3.23
CA PHE A 55 -5.61 -5.72 -3.89
C PHE A 55 -6.67 -5.18 -2.93
N LEU A 56 -7.28 -6.04 -2.12
CA LEU A 56 -8.25 -5.64 -1.10
C LEU A 56 -7.62 -4.72 -0.05
N GLY A 57 -6.39 -5.01 0.38
CA GLY A 57 -5.64 -4.15 1.30
C GLY A 57 -5.35 -2.77 0.71
N ILE A 58 -4.95 -2.70 -0.55
CA ILE A 58 -4.76 -1.44 -1.28
C ILE A 58 -6.08 -0.67 -1.29
N ILE A 59 -7.17 -1.29 -1.77
CA ILE A 59 -8.48 -0.65 -1.86
C ILE A 59 -8.95 -0.15 -0.48
N GLY A 60 -8.82 -0.97 0.57
CA GLY A 60 -9.15 -0.59 1.93
C GLY A 60 -8.33 0.59 2.45
N SER A 61 -7.07 0.69 2.04
CA SER A 61 -6.18 1.80 2.44
C SER A 61 -6.44 3.12 1.70
N LEU A 62 -7.09 3.08 0.52
CA LEU A 62 -7.32 4.28 -0.30
C LEU A 62 -8.14 5.35 0.43
N GLY A 63 -9.15 4.94 1.22
CA GLY A 63 -9.98 5.86 2.00
C GLY A 63 -9.17 6.63 3.05
N LEU A 64 -8.29 5.93 3.77
CA LEU A 64 -7.38 6.54 4.73
C LEU A 64 -6.41 7.50 4.04
N LEU A 65 -5.79 7.05 2.94
CA LEU A 65 -4.85 7.86 2.17
C LEU A 65 -5.50 9.15 1.65
N TYR A 66 -6.74 9.06 1.14
CA TYR A 66 -7.50 10.21 0.68
C TYR A 66 -7.81 11.20 1.81
N SER A 67 -8.26 10.71 2.96
CA SER A 67 -8.52 11.54 4.14
C SER A 67 -7.25 12.26 4.61
N MET A 68 -6.13 11.56 4.66
CA MET A 68 -4.83 12.14 5.03
C MET A 68 -4.36 13.18 4.02
N LYS A 69 -4.51 12.92 2.72
CA LYS A 69 -4.18 13.89 1.67
C LYS A 69 -5.02 15.17 1.79
N LYS A 70 -6.33 15.02 2.04
CA LYS A 70 -7.24 16.17 2.25
C LYS A 70 -6.85 16.98 3.47
N LYS A 71 -6.55 16.31 4.60
CA LYS A 71 -6.06 16.98 5.81
C LYS A 71 -4.76 17.72 5.56
N ASN A 72 -3.80 17.10 4.87
CA ASN A 72 -2.52 17.72 4.54
C ASN A 72 -2.71 18.99 3.69
N ILE A 73 -3.54 18.94 2.64
CA ILE A 73 -3.85 20.11 1.81
C ILE A 73 -4.45 21.25 2.65
N ARG A 74 -5.38 20.92 3.56
CA ARG A 74 -5.97 21.92 4.46
C ARG A 74 -4.91 22.54 5.37
N LEU A 75 -4.08 21.72 6.02
CA LEU A 75 -3.03 22.20 6.93
C LEU A 75 -2.02 23.10 6.23
N VAL A 76 -1.62 22.77 5.00
CA VAL A 76 -0.72 23.63 4.20
C VAL A 76 -1.37 24.99 3.90
N ARG A 77 -2.67 25.01 3.57
CA ARG A 77 -3.40 26.26 3.32
C ARG A 77 -3.56 27.11 4.58
N ASP A 78 -3.90 26.47 5.70
CA ASP A 78 -4.09 27.16 6.98
C ASP A 78 -2.77 27.74 7.48
N LYS A 79 -1.66 26.99 7.34
CA LYS A 79 -0.30 27.49 7.61
C LYS A 79 0.01 28.75 6.79
N LYS A 80 -0.23 28.72 5.48
CA LYS A 80 0.06 29.85 4.59
C LYS A 80 -0.73 31.10 4.99
N ARG A 81 -2.01 30.95 5.35
CA ARG A 81 -2.85 32.06 5.82
C ARG A 81 -2.31 32.68 7.10
N ALA A 82 -1.93 31.86 8.08
CA ALA A 82 -1.36 32.34 9.33
C ALA A 82 -0.03 33.10 9.10
N GLU A 83 0.81 32.64 8.17
CA GLU A 83 2.04 33.35 7.79
C GLU A 83 1.75 34.69 7.11
N GLU A 84 0.73 34.76 6.23
CA GLU A 84 0.28 36.01 5.59
C GLU A 84 -0.31 37.00 6.62
N GLU A 85 -1.12 36.55 7.57
CA GLU A 85 -1.65 37.38 8.65
C GLU A 85 -0.53 37.94 9.53
N LEU A 86 0.42 37.10 9.94
CA LEU A 86 1.59 37.52 10.72
C LEU A 86 2.43 38.56 9.96
N LYS A 87 2.61 38.37 8.65
CA LYS A 87 3.31 39.33 7.79
C LYS A 87 2.55 40.66 7.75
N ASN A 88 1.25 40.64 7.50
CA ASN A 88 0.41 41.84 7.42
C ASN A 88 0.41 42.63 8.75
N LEU A 89 0.34 41.92 9.89
CA LEU A 89 0.47 42.49 11.23
C LEU A 89 1.84 43.15 11.46
N ARG A 90 2.92 42.51 11.02
CA ARG A 90 4.29 43.05 11.15
C ARG A 90 4.55 44.27 10.26
N THR A 91 3.83 44.39 9.14
CA THR A 91 3.97 45.52 8.22
C THR A 91 2.98 46.65 8.48
N MET A 92 2.08 46.50 9.46
CA MET A 92 1.11 47.52 9.79
C MET A 92 1.84 48.71 10.45
N PRO A 93 1.77 49.94 9.88
CA PRO A 93 2.38 51.10 10.49
C PRO A 93 1.68 51.38 11.82
N TYR A 94 2.48 51.63 12.86
CA TYR A 94 2.00 52.01 14.19
C TYR A 94 1.19 53.30 14.03
N ARG A 95 -0.13 53.24 14.25
CA ARG A 95 -0.99 54.43 14.33
C ARG A 95 -0.89 54.93 15.77
N ASP A 96 0.06 55.81 16.00
CA ASP A 96 0.02 56.70 17.16
C ASP A 96 -1.01 57.78 16.87
N GLU A 97 -2.07 57.81 17.68
CA GLU A 97 -2.93 58.98 17.85
C GLU A 97 -2.20 60.05 18.68
#